data_AF-A0A0R0G3J2-F1
#
_entry.id   AF-A0A0R0G3J2-F1
#
_cell.length_a   1.000
_cell.length_b   1.000
_cell.length_c   1.000
_cell.angle_alpha   90.00
_cell.angle_beta   90.00
_cell.angle_gamma   90.00
#
_symmetry.space_group_name_H-M   'P 1'
#
loop_
_entity.id
_entity.type
_entity.pdbx_description
1 polymer ?
#
loop_
_entity_poly.entity_id
_entity_poly.type
_entity_poly.pdbx_seq_one_letter_code
_entity_poly.pdbx_strand_id
1 'polypeptide(L)'
;MNELTPNTESYLYLHPSENSAVALVSPALDSSNYHSWSRTYGAWSHCNNMVVSWIVHSVSVAIRQSILWMNKAEEIWNDLKSRYAQGDLLRISDLQQEASSIKQEYFTKLHIIGDEIENFRPDPTCSCTIKCTCSVLIIIA
;
A
#
# COMPACT_ATOMS: atom_id res chain seq x y z
N MET A 1 1.03 18.32 -21.80
CA MET A 1 0.43 17.03 -21.39
C MET A 1 0.76 16.87 -19.92
N ASN A 2 -0.25 16.73 -19.06
CA ASN A 2 -0.05 16.66 -17.61
C ASN A 2 0.73 15.38 -17.26
N GLU A 3 1.99 15.54 -16.86
CA GLU A 3 2.75 14.47 -16.21
C GLU A 3 2.01 14.08 -14.95
N LEU A 4 1.44 12.88 -14.96
CA LEU A 4 0.90 12.23 -13.77
C LEU A 4 2.08 11.97 -12.83
N THR A 5 2.33 12.89 -11.90
CA THR A 5 3.28 12.67 -10.82
C THR A 5 2.77 11.48 -9.99
N PRO A 6 3.54 10.39 -9.87
CA PRO A 6 3.09 9.23 -9.12
C PRO A 6 3.03 9.56 -7.62
N ASN A 7 1.97 9.07 -6.97
CA ASN A 7 1.73 9.25 -5.55
C ASN A 7 2.70 8.41 -4.72
N THR A 8 3.72 9.06 -4.15
CA THR A 8 4.73 8.41 -3.31
C THR A 8 4.19 7.85 -2.00
N GLU A 9 2.95 8.19 -1.61
CA GLU A 9 2.26 7.64 -0.44
C GLU A 9 1.50 6.34 -0.73
N SER A 10 1.44 5.90 -1.98
CA SER A 10 0.85 4.61 -2.32
C SER A 10 1.73 3.48 -1.79
N TYR A 11 1.16 2.52 -1.05
CA TYR A 11 1.86 1.32 -0.60
C TYR A 11 2.45 0.48 -1.78
N LEU A 12 2.00 0.74 -3.01
CA LEU A 12 2.49 0.10 -4.23
C LEU A 12 3.56 0.93 -4.97
N TYR A 13 4.01 2.07 -4.42
CA TYR A 13 5.08 2.86 -5.00
C TYR A 13 6.43 2.19 -4.73
N LEU A 14 7.06 1.66 -5.77
CA LEU A 14 8.43 1.13 -5.72
C LEU A 14 9.39 2.19 -6.24
N HIS A 15 10.37 2.57 -5.43
CA HIS A 15 11.36 3.57 -5.81
C HIS A 15 12.24 3.04 -6.97
N PRO A 16 12.63 3.87 -7.96
CA PRO A 16 13.40 3.42 -9.13
C PRO A 16 14.73 2.71 -8.82
N SER A 17 15.30 2.91 -7.62
CA SER A 17 16.52 2.21 -7.17
C SER A 17 16.28 0.80 -6.65
N GLU A 18 15.04 0.45 -6.29
CA GLU A 18 14.72 -0.86 -5.71
C GLU A 18 14.56 -1.96 -6.76
N ASN A 19 14.37 -1.59 -8.03
CA ASN A 19 14.35 -2.52 -9.14
C ASN A 19 15.05 -1.95 -10.38
N SER A 20 16.36 -2.18 -10.48
CA SER A 20 17.19 -1.72 -11.61
C SER A 20 17.25 -2.70 -12.79
N ALA A 21 16.35 -3.69 -12.88
CA ALA A 21 16.39 -4.71 -13.93
C ALA A 21 15.16 -4.65 -14.85
N VAL A 22 15.38 -4.13 -16.06
CA VAL A 22 14.51 -4.25 -17.25
C VAL A 22 13.17 -3.53 -17.12
N ALA A 23 12.82 -2.73 -18.13
CA ALA A 23 11.46 -2.21 -18.28
C ALA A 23 10.47 -3.38 -18.14
N LEU A 24 9.72 -3.42 -17.04
CA LEU A 24 8.69 -4.45 -16.78
C LEU A 24 7.64 -4.49 -17.90
N VAL A 25 7.54 -3.39 -18.64
CA VAL A 25 6.60 -3.19 -19.73
C VAL A 25 7.34 -3.26 -21.05
N SER A 26 7.00 -4.26 -21.87
CA SER A 26 7.42 -4.29 -23.27
C SER A 26 6.94 -3.01 -23.97
N PRO A 27 7.80 -2.29 -24.71
CA PRO A 27 7.38 -1.11 -25.46
C PRO A 27 6.31 -1.50 -26.47
N ALA A 28 5.30 -0.64 -26.66
CA ALA A 28 4.21 -0.90 -27.60
C ALA A 28 4.74 -1.32 -28.98
N LEU A 29 4.07 -2.27 -29.62
CA LEU A 29 4.46 -2.76 -30.93
C LEU A 29 4.44 -1.62 -31.97
N ASP A 30 5.56 -1.44 -32.66
CA ASP A 30 5.73 -0.53 -33.78
C ASP A 30 6.52 -1.20 -34.92
N SER A 31 6.68 -0.50 -36.05
CA SER A 31 7.40 -1.04 -37.21
C SER A 31 8.88 -1.31 -36.94
N SER A 32 9.51 -0.57 -36.02
CA SER A 32 10.93 -0.69 -35.70
C SER A 32 11.22 -1.88 -34.79
N ASN A 33 10.28 -2.27 -33.93
CA ASN A 33 10.45 -3.30 -32.91
C ASN A 33 9.74 -4.63 -33.22
N TYR A 34 9.05 -4.75 -34.37
CA TYR A 34 8.35 -5.97 -34.80
C TYR A 34 9.19 -7.25 -34.67
N HIS A 35 10.44 -7.23 -35.15
CA HIS A 35 11.32 -8.40 -35.06
C HIS A 35 11.63 -8.80 -33.61
N SER A 36 11.68 -7.84 -32.69
CA SER A 36 11.87 -8.12 -31.27
C SER A 36 10.66 -8.84 -30.69
N TRP A 37 9.46 -8.28 -30.91
CA TRP A 37 8.19 -8.88 -30.50
C TRP A 37 7.97 -10.27 -31.09
N SER A 38 8.26 -10.44 -32.39
CA SER A 38 8.13 -11.73 -33.07
C SER A 38 8.99 -12.82 -32.42
N ARG A 39 10.23 -12.49 -32.00
CA ARG A 39 11.14 -13.43 -31.31
C ARG A 39 10.64 -13.81 -29.91
N THR A 40 10.02 -12.88 -29.18
CA THR A 40 9.56 -13.12 -27.81
C THR A 40 8.15 -13.69 -27.74
N TYR A 41 7.36 -13.58 -28.81
CA TYR A 41 5.96 -14.03 -28.85
C TYR A 41 5.77 -15.50 -28.47
N GLY A 42 6.65 -16.39 -28.93
CA GLY A 42 6.57 -17.82 -28.57
C GLY A 42 6.73 -18.07 -27.07
N ALA A 43 7.70 -17.40 -26.44
CA ALA A 43 7.90 -17.49 -25.00
C ALA A 43 6.73 -16.86 -24.23
N TRP A 44 6.24 -15.69 -24.67
CA TRP A 44 5.06 -15.05 -24.09
C TRP A 44 3.81 -15.96 -24.16
N SER A 45 3.56 -16.59 -25.32
CA SER A 45 2.44 -17.50 -25.52
C SER A 45 2.52 -18.72 -24.60
N HIS A 46 3.73 -19.27 -24.42
CA HIS A 46 3.96 -20.36 -23.48
C HIS A 46 3.67 -19.94 -22.03
N CYS A 47 4.20 -18.79 -21.59
CA CYS A 47 3.93 -18.24 -20.26
C CYS A 47 2.44 -17.99 -20.04
N ASN A 48 1.75 -17.39 -21.02
CA ASN A 48 0.31 -17.17 -20.95
C ASN A 48 -0.43 -18.50 -20.72
N ASN A 49 -0.13 -19.54 -21.49
CA ASN A 49 -0.78 -20.85 -21.34
C ASN A 49 -0.49 -21.51 -19.99
N MET A 50 0.73 -21.37 -19.46
CA MET A 50 1.07 -21.84 -18.12
C MET A 50 0.23 -21.13 -17.05
N VAL A 51 0.13 -19.81 -17.11
CA VAL A 51 -0.64 -19.03 -16.14
C VAL A 51 -2.13 -19.33 -16.25
N VAL A 52 -2.67 -19.45 -17.47
CA VAL A 52 -4.06 -19.92 -17.68
C VAL A 52 -4.28 -21.26 -16.99
N SER A 53 -3.38 -22.23 -17.19
CA SER A 53 -3.46 -23.52 -16.53
C SER A 53 -3.42 -23.38 -15.01
N TRP A 54 -2.51 -22.61 -14.44
CA TRP A 54 -2.44 -22.40 -13.00
C TRP A 54 -3.73 -21.80 -12.42
N ILE A 55 -4.29 -20.78 -13.10
CA ILE A 55 -5.56 -20.17 -12.66
C ILE A 55 -6.70 -21.18 -12.73
N VAL A 56 -6.85 -21.89 -13.85
CA VAL A 56 -7.90 -22.92 -14.04
C VAL A 56 -7.82 -24.00 -12.95
N HIS A 57 -6.62 -24.38 -12.53
CA HIS A 57 -6.41 -25.41 -11.50
C HIS A 57 -6.50 -24.88 -10.07
N SER A 58 -6.30 -23.58 -9.82
CA SER A 58 -6.35 -22.99 -8.47
C SER A 58 -7.76 -22.59 -8.02
N VAL A 59 -8.69 -22.39 -8.95
CA VAL A 59 -10.07 -22.01 -8.64
C VAL A 59 -10.99 -23.21 -8.38
N SER A 60 -12.10 -22.95 -7.68
CA SER A 60 -13.14 -23.95 -7.46
C SER A 60 -13.77 -24.41 -8.78
N VAL A 61 -14.35 -25.62 -8.78
CA VAL A 61 -14.94 -26.22 -9.99
C VAL A 61 -16.03 -25.34 -10.61
N ALA A 62 -16.84 -24.67 -9.78
CA ALA A 62 -17.89 -23.77 -10.25
C ALA A 62 -17.31 -22.55 -11.01
N ILE A 63 -16.23 -21.96 -10.49
CA ILE A 63 -15.55 -20.83 -11.15
C ILE A 63 -14.81 -21.29 -12.41
N ARG A 64 -14.19 -22.47 -12.37
CA ARG A 64 -13.49 -23.04 -13.53
C ARG A 64 -14.38 -23.11 -14.77
N GLN A 65 -15.63 -23.54 -14.60
CA GLN A 65 -16.59 -23.65 -15.71
C GLN A 65 -16.87 -22.30 -16.39
N SER A 66 -16.84 -21.19 -15.64
CA SER A 66 -17.11 -19.86 -16.22
C SER A 66 -15.92 -19.28 -17.00
N ILE A 67 -14.70 -19.76 -16.77
CA ILE A 67 -13.48 -19.24 -17.41
C ILE A 67 -12.84 -20.20 -18.44
N LEU A 68 -13.37 -21.41 -18.58
CA LEU A 68 -12.77 -22.50 -19.38
C LEU A 68 -12.51 -22.12 -20.85
N TRP A 69 -13.33 -21.22 -21.41
CA TRP A 69 -13.28 -20.80 -22.80
C TRP A 69 -12.29 -19.65 -23.06
N MET A 70 -11.70 -19.08 -22.01
CA MET A 70 -10.80 -17.95 -22.10
C MET A 70 -9.36 -18.43 -22.31
N ASN A 71 -8.65 -17.83 -23.26
CA ASN A 71 -7.29 -18.22 -23.63
C ASN A 71 -6.21 -17.23 -23.17
N LYS A 72 -6.58 -16.05 -22.67
CA LYS A 72 -5.63 -15.08 -22.13
C LYS A 72 -5.71 -15.03 -20.61
N ALA A 73 -4.58 -15.23 -19.96
CA ALA A 73 -4.46 -15.16 -18.50
C ALA A 73 -4.91 -13.79 -17.95
N GLU A 74 -4.56 -12.71 -18.66
CA GLU A 74 -4.95 -11.34 -18.29
C GLU A 74 -6.47 -11.15 -18.26
N GLU A 75 -7.18 -11.66 -19.28
CA GLU A 75 -8.63 -11.54 -19.37
C GLU A 75 -9.32 -12.34 -18.26
N ILE A 76 -8.84 -13.55 -17.99
CA ILE A 76 -9.32 -14.38 -16.87
C ILE A 76 -9.10 -13.65 -15.55
N TRP A 77 -7.90 -13.14 -15.32
CA TRP A 77 -7.55 -12.43 -14.09
C TRP A 77 -8.45 -11.22 -13.86
N ASN A 78 -8.67 -10.40 -14.90
CA ASN A 78 -9.51 -9.21 -14.81
C ASN A 78 -10.99 -9.56 -14.56
N ASP A 79 -11.50 -10.64 -15.17
CA ASP A 79 -12.86 -11.14 -14.91
C ASP A 79 -13.02 -11.60 -13.45
N LEU A 80 -12.10 -12.43 -12.96
CA LEU A 80 -12.12 -12.90 -11.56
C LEU A 80 -11.97 -11.74 -10.58
N LYS A 81 -11.05 -10.82 -10.84
CA LYS A 81 -10.86 -9.62 -10.03
C LYS A 81 -12.14 -8.79 -9.97
N SER A 82 -12.79 -8.54 -11.11
CA SER A 82 -14.03 -7.76 -11.16
C SER A 82 -15.16 -8.39 -10.36
N ARG A 83 -15.21 -9.72 -10.26
CA ARG A 83 -16.28 -10.46 -9.57
C ARG A 83 -16.02 -10.63 -8.07
N TYR A 84 -14.76 -10.83 -7.69
CA TYR A 84 -14.42 -11.34 -6.35
C TYR A 84 -13.53 -10.40 -5.52
N ALA A 85 -12.84 -9.42 -6.12
CA ALA A 85 -11.94 -8.54 -5.37
C ALA A 85 -12.65 -7.58 -4.40
N GLN A 86 -13.99 -7.44 -4.48
CA GLN A 86 -14.75 -6.62 -3.53
C GLN A 86 -14.62 -7.12 -2.08
N GLY A 87 -14.49 -8.43 -1.88
CA GLY A 87 -14.28 -9.00 -0.54
C GLY A 87 -12.97 -8.53 0.10
N ASP A 88 -11.94 -8.31 -0.71
CA ASP A 88 -10.64 -7.83 -0.23
C ASP A 88 -10.73 -6.37 0.24
N LEU A 89 -11.56 -5.52 -0.38
CA LEU A 89 -11.73 -4.12 0.02
C LEU A 89 -12.34 -3.98 1.42
N LEU A 90 -13.31 -4.83 1.77
CA LEU A 90 -13.89 -4.85 3.11
C LEU A 90 -12.82 -5.24 4.14
N ARG A 91 -12.06 -6.30 3.86
CA ARG A 91 -10.98 -6.76 4.75
C ARG A 91 -9.88 -5.71 4.91
N ILE A 92 -9.50 -5.01 3.83
CA ILE A 92 -8.54 -3.89 3.89
C ILE A 92 -9.08 -2.78 4.80
N SER A 93 -10.37 -2.44 4.68
CA SER A 93 -11.00 -1.40 5.50
C SER A 93 -11.02 -1.76 6.97
N ASP A 94 -11.35 -3.02 7.30
CA ASP A 94 -11.30 -3.53 8.68
C ASP A 94 -9.89 -3.42 9.26
N LEU A 95 -8.87 -3.84 8.50
CA LEU A 95 -7.47 -3.76 8.92
C LEU A 95 -6.99 -2.30 9.06
N GLN A 96 -7.42 -1.41 8.18
CA GLN A 96 -7.14 0.02 8.30
C GLN A 96 -7.78 0.62 9.56
N GLN A 97 -9.02 0.22 9.87
CA GLN A 97 -9.71 0.62 11.08
C GLN A 97 -8.98 0.11 12.33
N GLU A 98 -8.59 -1.17 12.35
CA GLU A 98 -7.83 -1.78 13.45
C GLU A 98 -6.49 -1.06 13.66
N ALA A 99 -5.74 -0.79 12.58
CA ALA A 99 -4.50 -0.02 12.65
C ALA A 99 -4.72 1.40 13.18
N SER A 100 -5.81 2.06 12.79
CA SER A 100 -6.16 3.40 13.29
C SER A 100 -6.52 3.38 14.78
N SER A 101 -7.21 2.34 15.24
CA SER A 101 -7.57 2.15 16.64
C SER A 101 -6.34 1.91 17.52
N ILE A 102 -5.42 1.03 17.09
CA ILE A 102 -4.15 0.80 17.78
C ILE A 102 -3.33 2.09 17.87
N LYS A 103 -3.26 2.85 16.77
CA LYS A 103 -2.57 4.15 16.75
C LYS A 103 -3.18 5.11 17.78
N GLN A 104 -4.50 5.24 17.81
CA GLN A 104 -5.20 6.09 18.77
C GLN A 104 -4.99 5.63 20.22
N GLU A 105 -5.05 4.32 20.47
CA GLU A 105 -4.80 3.75 21.80
C GLU A 105 -3.37 4.06 22.28
N TYR A 106 -2.38 3.88 21.40
CA TYR A 106 -0.99 4.22 21.70
C TYR A 106 -0.82 5.70 22.06
N PHE A 107 -1.34 6.63 21.24
CA PHE A 107 -1.23 8.06 21.52
C PHE A 107 -2.00 8.47 22.78
N THR A 108 -3.15 7.85 23.04
CA THR A 108 -3.92 8.09 24.27
C THR A 108 -3.12 7.66 25.50
N LYS A 109 -2.53 6.46 25.48
CA LYS A 109 -1.66 5.99 26.58
C LYS A 109 -0.44 6.88 26.76
N LEU A 110 0.18 7.30 25.66
CA LEU A 110 1.34 8.21 25.70
C LEU A 110 0.97 9.55 26.33
N HIS A 111 -0.20 10.10 26.00
CA HIS A 111 -0.71 11.34 26.60
C HIS A 111 -0.94 11.18 28.10
N ILE A 112 -1.60 10.09 28.52
CA ILE A 112 -1.85 9.80 29.95
C ILE A 112 -0.53 9.74 30.73
N ILE A 113 0.47 9.02 30.22
CA ILE A 113 1.78 8.94 30.85
C ILE A 113 2.44 10.33 30.91
N GLY A 114 2.30 11.14 29.86
CA GLY A 114 2.76 12.53 29.85
C GLY A 114 2.14 13.37 30.97
N ASP A 115 0.82 13.32 31.11
CA ASP A 115 0.09 14.04 32.17
C ASP A 115 0.49 13.55 33.57
N GLU A 116 0.68 12.24 33.75
CA GLU A 116 1.17 11.66 35.01
C GLU A 116 2.56 12.17 35.37
N ILE A 117 3.47 12.30 34.41
CA ILE A 117 4.83 12.83 34.63
C ILE A 117 4.77 14.31 35.05
N GLU A 118 3.94 15.12 34.42
CA GLU A 118 3.79 16.55 34.77
C GLU A 118 3.18 16.75 36.16
N ASN A 119 2.30 15.84 36.61
CA ASN A 119 1.81 15.84 38.00
C ASN A 119 2.92 15.69 39.05
N PHE A 120 4.06 15.06 38.70
CA PHE A 120 5.23 14.94 39.59
C PHE A 120 6.20 16.12 39.51
N ARG A 121 5.95 17.09 38.62
CA ARG A 121 6.74 18.32 38.49
C ARG A 121 5.91 19.53 38.92
N PRO A 122 5.59 19.67 40.22
CA PRO A 122 4.92 20.88 40.68
C PRO A 122 5.78 22.10 40.35
N ASP A 123 5.12 23.21 40.01
CA ASP A 123 5.81 24.47 39.75
C ASP A 123 6.78 24.79 40.91
N PRO A 124 8.04 25.13 40.61
CA PRO A 124 8.98 25.50 41.65
C PRO A 124 8.46 26.74 42.37
N THR A 125 8.15 26.58 43.66
CA THR A 125 7.82 27.72 44.51
C THR A 125 9.10 28.48 44.85
N CYS A 126 9.16 29.78 44.53
CA CYS A 126 10.27 30.63 44.98
C CYS A 126 10.07 30.93 46.47
N SER A 127 11.07 30.65 47.30
CA SER A 127 11.11 31.10 48.71
C SER A 127 11.59 32.55 48.87
N CYS A 128 11.63 33.28 47.76
CA CYS A 128 12.26 34.58 47.61
C CYS A 128 11.38 35.66 48.25
N THR A 129 11.92 36.43 49.19
CA THR A 129 11.19 37.55 49.82
C THR A 129 10.84 38.64 48.80
N ILE A 130 11.71 38.82 47.78
CA ILE A 130 11.46 39.66 46.62
C ILE A 130 10.89 38.77 45.51
N LYS A 131 9.73 39.13 44.96
CA LYS A 131 9.15 38.41 43.81
C LYS A 131 10.12 38.42 42.65
N CYS A 132 10.51 37.24 42.17
CA CYS A 132 11.31 37.11 40.96
C CYS A 132 10.51 37.60 39.75
N THR A 133 11.17 38.35 38.86
CA THR A 133 10.59 38.86 37.60
C THR A 133 10.80 37.90 36.43
N CYS A 134 11.50 36.77 36.63
CA CYS A 134 11.65 35.77 35.59
C CYS A 134 10.30 35.11 35.33
N SER A 135 9.78 35.28 34.12
CA SER A 135 8.47 34.79 33.64
C SER A 135 8.41 33.26 33.48
N VAL A 136 9.03 32.49 34.37
CA VAL A 136 9.12 31.02 34.28
C VAL A 136 7.73 30.39 34.23
N LEU A 137 6.76 30.96 34.95
CA LEU A 137 5.38 30.48 34.99
C LEU A 137 4.59 30.70 33.68
N ILE A 138 5.08 31.51 32.73
CA ILE A 138 4.37 31.74 31.45
C ILE A 138 4.68 30.63 30.43
N ILE A 139 5.74 29.85 30.63
CA ILE A 139 6.23 28.89 29.61
C ILE A 139 5.52 27.53 29.71
N ILE A 140 4.78 27.24 30.79
CA ILE A 140 4.22 25.90 31.09
C ILE A 140 2.66 25.89 31.10
N ALA A 141 1.99 27.01 30.81
CA ALA A 141 0.52 27.08 30.66
C ALA A 141 0.13 27.16 29.18
#